data_AF-A0A7G9GC30-F1
#
_entry.id   AF-A0A7G9GC30-F1
#
_cell.length_a   1.000
_cell.length_b   1.000
_cell.length_c   1.000
_cell.angle_alpha   90.00
_cell.angle_beta   90.00
_cell.angle_gamma   90.00
#
_symmetry.space_group_name_H-M   'P 1'
#
loop_
_entity.id
_entity.type
_entity.pdbx_description
1 polymer ?
#
loop_
_entity_poly.entity_id
_entity_poly.type
_entity_poly.pdbx_seq_one_letter_code
_entity_poly.pdbx_strand_id
1 'polypeptide(L)'
;MFCEKCGKKNEDGKRFCQYCGAPLSSGAEGGYTPLAAGRPGDRQTGPGNTGRRTGGGDTRRRKKASGTFQMKPVHWMVLIEGVLLAALLIGGFMLGKYLYGPEKLVKDYAQAGLEGRWDEAYGYLDLDSDGLSKAQYLNSRAAREDQDYTDLTVREKSGKVDKEIRQLAASGDSSEDFVNYEVRCKVEGETQKSTVVAVRTGYRKFFLFDEWKIVPAGLYGENISVTVPAESELLLNGQTPDMKEADAEDGTFYSVYEIPALFYGTYQVEIRQEGMETYRKLVDYQGNSDAFDFYNVYLMPDRETMDALTEQFAADYGALLDSALKGQDFDTVSSYFTETALEDGAAEENYNNLKDSAYSSKKEYGITRCELSNINIEFVSPADSYVSEPGDVILRIHGDMTAYYTYDGETEEEETGNDTWDIRYHLENGVWKLQELS
;
A
#
# COMPACT_ATOMS: atom_id res chain seq x y z
N MET A 1 6.40 -31.77 -4.26
CA MET A 1 5.95 -31.69 -5.68
C MET A 1 6.77 -30.67 -6.49
N PHE A 2 6.96 -30.81 -7.81
CA PHE A 2 7.69 -29.81 -8.62
C PHE A 2 6.72 -28.85 -9.33
N CYS A 3 7.07 -27.57 -9.40
CA CYS A 3 6.25 -26.59 -10.10
C CYS A 3 6.39 -26.73 -11.61
N GLU A 4 5.29 -26.95 -12.33
CA GLU A 4 5.29 -27.07 -13.79
C GLU A 4 5.67 -25.76 -14.51
N LYS A 5 5.55 -24.61 -13.83
CA LYS A 5 5.88 -23.29 -14.40
C LYS A 5 7.36 -22.90 -14.24
N CYS A 6 7.95 -23.11 -13.06
CA CYS A 6 9.32 -22.66 -12.76
C CYS A 6 10.31 -23.79 -12.45
N GLY A 7 9.86 -25.04 -12.45
CA GLY A 7 10.69 -26.23 -12.23
C GLY A 7 11.22 -26.43 -10.81
N LYS A 8 10.94 -25.51 -9.87
CA LYS A 8 11.42 -25.60 -8.48
C LYS A 8 10.61 -26.62 -7.67
N LYS A 9 11.30 -27.34 -6.77
CA LYS A 9 10.71 -28.31 -5.85
C LYS A 9 10.02 -27.58 -4.69
N ASN A 10 8.77 -27.91 -4.44
CA ASN A 10 7.95 -27.39 -3.35
C ASN A 10 7.67 -28.48 -2.32
N GLU A 11 7.42 -28.05 -1.08
CA GLU A 11 6.95 -28.92 0.01
C GLU A 11 5.61 -29.59 -0.36
N ASP A 12 5.41 -30.82 0.11
CA ASP A 12 4.19 -31.58 -0.20
C ASP A 12 2.99 -31.01 0.56
N GLY A 13 1.83 -30.93 -0.11
CA GLY A 13 0.57 -30.38 0.44
C GLY A 13 0.35 -28.88 0.21
N LYS A 14 1.30 -28.16 -0.43
CA LYS A 14 1.13 -26.75 -0.80
C LYS A 14 0.28 -26.60 -2.08
N ARG A 15 -0.69 -25.69 -2.06
CA ARG A 15 -1.60 -25.41 -3.19
C ARG A 15 -0.97 -24.51 -4.26
N PHE A 16 0.07 -23.76 -3.90
CA PHE A 16 0.78 -22.80 -4.77
C PHE A 16 2.30 -22.91 -4.58
N CYS A 17 3.05 -22.57 -5.62
CA CYS A 17 4.50 -22.60 -5.63
C CYS A 17 5.07 -21.48 -4.77
N GLN A 18 5.82 -21.83 -3.73
CA GLN A 18 6.40 -20.87 -2.79
C GLN A 18 7.45 -19.93 -3.41
N TYR A 19 7.89 -20.21 -4.63
CA TYR A 19 8.90 -19.40 -5.34
C TYR A 19 8.33 -18.51 -6.44
N CYS A 20 7.14 -18.80 -6.97
CA CYS A 20 6.60 -18.04 -8.11
C CYS A 20 5.08 -17.88 -8.08
N GLY A 21 4.40 -18.38 -7.05
CA GLY A 21 2.95 -18.25 -6.87
C GLY A 21 2.07 -19.11 -7.78
N ALA A 22 2.65 -19.86 -8.73
CA ALA A 22 1.86 -20.70 -9.65
C ALA A 22 1.14 -21.85 -8.91
N PRO A 23 -0.13 -22.15 -9.25
CA PRO A 23 -0.88 -23.24 -8.63
C PRO A 23 -0.21 -24.58 -8.90
N LEU A 24 -0.17 -25.42 -7.88
CA LEU A 24 0.40 -26.76 -7.93
C LEU A 24 -0.76 -27.76 -8.00
N SER A 25 -0.87 -28.47 -9.13
CA SER A 25 -1.94 -29.41 -9.44
C SER A 25 -1.99 -30.55 -8.40
N SER A 26 -2.97 -30.53 -7.51
CA SER A 26 -3.26 -31.63 -6.58
C SER A 26 -4.01 -32.74 -7.31
N GLY A 27 -3.38 -33.91 -7.47
CA GLY A 27 -4.06 -35.10 -7.98
C GLY A 27 -4.78 -35.88 -6.87
N ALA A 28 -6.10 -36.03 -6.98
CA ALA A 28 -6.86 -37.24 -6.64
C ALA A 28 -8.19 -37.25 -7.43
N GLU A 29 -8.41 -38.37 -8.11
CA GLU A 29 -9.44 -38.72 -9.12
C GLU A 29 -10.87 -38.85 -8.52
N GLY A 30 -11.97 -38.86 -9.28
CA GLY A 30 -12.13 -38.97 -10.73
C GLY A 30 -13.58 -39.07 -11.23
N GLY A 31 -13.69 -39.46 -12.52
CA GLY A 31 -14.88 -39.98 -13.23
C GLY A 31 -15.99 -38.94 -13.50
N TYR A 32 -16.40 -38.63 -14.73
CA TYR A 32 -16.65 -39.49 -15.88
C TYR A 32 -16.63 -38.71 -17.21
N THR A 33 -16.37 -39.46 -18.27
CA THR A 33 -16.30 -39.15 -19.71
C THR A 33 -17.59 -38.57 -20.35
N PRO A 34 -17.45 -37.87 -21.50
CA PRO A 34 -18.53 -37.13 -22.15
C PRO A 34 -19.31 -37.99 -23.17
N LEU A 35 -20.60 -37.70 -23.35
CA LEU A 35 -21.37 -38.21 -24.48
C LEU A 35 -21.83 -37.07 -25.37
N ALA A 36 -21.36 -37.13 -26.61
CA ALA A 36 -21.67 -36.24 -27.70
C ALA A 36 -22.97 -36.65 -28.43
N ALA A 37 -23.63 -35.62 -28.96
CA ALA A 37 -24.31 -35.52 -30.25
C ALA A 37 -25.27 -36.62 -30.74
N GLY A 38 -26.52 -36.20 -30.99
CA GLY A 38 -27.44 -36.84 -31.93
C GLY A 38 -28.65 -35.97 -32.20
N ARG A 39 -28.68 -35.31 -33.38
CA ARG A 39 -29.82 -34.56 -33.94
C ARG A 39 -30.76 -35.49 -34.75
N PRO A 40 -31.95 -35.02 -35.16
CA PRO A 40 -33.16 -35.81 -35.29
C PRO A 40 -33.41 -36.34 -36.71
N GLY A 41 -34.29 -37.34 -36.80
CA GLY A 41 -35.06 -37.65 -38.02
C GLY A 41 -36.22 -38.57 -37.64
N ASP A 42 -37.49 -38.24 -37.85
CA ASP A 42 -38.27 -37.87 -39.04
C ASP A 42 -39.19 -39.05 -39.40
N ARG A 43 -40.50 -38.72 -39.56
CA ARG A 43 -41.52 -39.40 -40.39
C ARG A 43 -41.74 -40.93 -40.20
N GLN A 44 -42.95 -41.48 -40.26
CA GLN A 44 -43.93 -41.32 -41.33
C GLN A 44 -45.16 -42.22 -41.00
N THR A 45 -46.36 -41.73 -41.35
CA THR A 45 -47.47 -42.45 -42.03
C THR A 45 -47.95 -43.82 -41.48
N GLY A 46 -49.24 -44.07 -41.34
CA GLY A 46 -50.31 -43.60 -42.19
C GLY A 46 -51.68 -44.18 -41.82
N PRO A 47 -52.69 -43.94 -42.67
CA PRO A 47 -54.08 -43.76 -42.25
C PRO A 47 -55.01 -44.89 -42.71
N GLY A 48 -56.25 -44.82 -42.23
CA GLY A 48 -57.43 -45.36 -42.90
C GLY A 48 -58.05 -46.57 -42.21
N ASN A 49 -59.34 -46.85 -42.36
CA ASN A 49 -60.42 -46.07 -42.94
C ASN A 49 -61.73 -46.74 -42.47
N THR A 50 -62.75 -45.91 -42.25
CA THR A 50 -64.20 -46.14 -42.47
C THR A 50 -64.88 -47.49 -42.26
N GLY A 51 -65.99 -47.42 -41.52
CA GLY A 51 -67.26 -48.07 -41.86
C GLY A 51 -68.37 -47.48 -40.97
N ARG A 52 -69.17 -46.50 -41.44
CA ARG A 52 -70.50 -46.68 -42.10
C ARG A 52 -71.50 -47.32 -41.09
N ARG A 53 -72.66 -46.78 -40.71
CA ARG A 53 -73.71 -46.10 -41.49
C ARG A 53 -74.87 -45.64 -40.56
N THR A 54 -75.50 -44.52 -40.94
CA THR A 54 -76.95 -44.19 -40.93
C THR A 54 -77.82 -44.08 -39.66
N GLY A 55 -78.61 -43.00 -39.69
CA GLY A 55 -79.97 -42.86 -39.12
C GLY A 55 -79.94 -42.22 -37.75
N GLY A 56 -80.64 -41.14 -37.43
CA GLY A 56 -81.87 -40.55 -37.92
C GLY A 56 -82.45 -39.79 -36.70
N GLY A 57 -83.20 -38.72 -36.94
CA GLY A 57 -83.54 -37.69 -35.95
C GLY A 57 -84.05 -38.17 -34.59
N ASP A 58 -83.77 -37.39 -33.54
CA ASP A 58 -84.89 -36.73 -32.86
C ASP A 58 -84.45 -35.62 -31.90
N THR A 59 -85.31 -34.62 -31.86
CA THR A 59 -85.25 -33.46 -30.96
C THR A 59 -85.49 -33.88 -29.51
N ARG A 60 -84.65 -33.41 -28.57
CA ARG A 60 -85.03 -33.25 -27.15
C ARG A 60 -84.04 -32.36 -26.39
N ARG A 61 -84.56 -31.20 -25.98
CA ARG A 61 -84.15 -30.35 -24.84
C ARG A 61 -83.25 -31.07 -23.83
N ARG A 62 -82.03 -30.57 -23.60
CA ARG A 62 -81.18 -31.01 -22.48
C ARG A 62 -80.66 -29.82 -21.66
N LYS A 63 -80.98 -29.88 -20.37
CA LYS A 63 -80.63 -28.96 -19.29
C LYS A 63 -79.11 -28.73 -19.21
N LYS A 64 -78.69 -27.51 -18.88
CA LYS A 64 -77.33 -27.20 -18.40
C LYS A 64 -77.02 -28.11 -17.21
N ALA A 65 -76.03 -28.98 -17.36
CA ALA A 65 -75.40 -29.71 -16.27
C ALA A 65 -74.05 -29.05 -16.00
N SER A 66 -73.86 -28.55 -14.79
CA SER A 66 -72.56 -28.21 -14.23
C SER A 66 -71.74 -29.51 -14.14
N GLY A 67 -70.78 -29.68 -15.05
CA GLY A 67 -69.87 -30.81 -15.00
C GLY A 67 -68.95 -30.66 -13.80
N THR A 68 -69.15 -31.47 -12.76
CA THR A 68 -68.13 -31.77 -11.79
C THR A 68 -67.04 -32.59 -12.50
N PHE A 69 -65.86 -32.00 -12.66
CA PHE A 69 -64.72 -32.64 -13.30
C PHE A 69 -64.21 -33.79 -12.41
N GLN A 70 -64.68 -35.01 -12.64
CA GLN A 70 -64.17 -36.19 -11.93
C GLN A 70 -62.81 -36.59 -12.53
N MET A 71 -61.73 -36.27 -11.83
CA MET A 71 -60.37 -36.63 -12.23
C MET A 71 -60.13 -38.14 -12.09
N LYS A 72 -59.51 -38.75 -13.12
CA LYS A 72 -59.02 -40.13 -13.09
C LYS A 72 -57.80 -40.25 -12.16
N PRO A 73 -57.49 -41.41 -11.57
CA PRO A 73 -56.37 -41.60 -10.63
C PRO A 73 -54.99 -41.19 -11.19
N VAL A 74 -54.77 -41.30 -12.51
CA VAL A 74 -53.55 -40.82 -13.19
C VAL A 74 -53.42 -39.29 -13.12
N HIS A 75 -54.52 -38.54 -13.16
CA HIS A 75 -54.49 -37.08 -12.97
C HIS A 75 -54.16 -36.70 -11.52
N TRP A 76 -54.56 -37.51 -10.54
CA TRP A 76 -54.15 -37.34 -9.14
C TRP A 76 -52.66 -37.59 -8.94
N MET A 77 -52.09 -38.59 -9.61
CA MET A 77 -50.66 -38.87 -9.54
C MET A 77 -49.82 -37.74 -10.16
N VAL A 78 -50.21 -37.24 -11.34
CA VAL A 78 -49.56 -36.10 -11.99
C VAL A 78 -49.70 -34.81 -11.17
N LEU A 79 -50.84 -34.61 -10.49
CA LEU A 79 -51.01 -33.46 -9.60
C LEU A 79 -50.19 -33.56 -8.32
N ILE A 80 -50.07 -34.74 -7.72
CA ILE A 80 -49.21 -34.96 -6.54
C ILE A 80 -47.74 -34.72 -6.93
N GLU A 81 -47.29 -35.27 -8.05
CA GLU A 81 -45.94 -35.05 -8.57
C GLU A 81 -45.69 -33.58 -8.92
N GLY A 82 -46.67 -32.91 -9.53
CA GLY A 82 -46.62 -31.47 -9.79
C GLY A 82 -46.53 -30.63 -8.52
N VAL A 83 -47.25 -30.99 -7.46
CA VAL A 83 -47.17 -30.32 -6.14
C VAL A 83 -45.80 -30.54 -5.49
N LEU A 84 -45.25 -31.76 -5.56
CA LEU A 84 -43.93 -32.05 -5.02
C LEU A 84 -42.83 -31.28 -5.75
N LEU A 85 -42.90 -31.21 -7.09
CA LEU A 85 -41.97 -30.42 -7.90
C LEU A 85 -42.11 -28.93 -7.59
N ALA A 86 -43.33 -28.41 -7.42
CA ALA A 86 -43.54 -27.02 -7.01
C ALA A 86 -42.97 -26.74 -5.62
N ALA A 87 -43.16 -27.64 -4.65
CA ALA A 87 -42.58 -27.51 -3.31
C ALA A 87 -41.04 -27.51 -3.34
N LEU A 88 -40.42 -28.36 -4.17
CA LEU A 88 -38.97 -28.37 -4.38
C LEU A 88 -38.47 -27.07 -5.02
N LEU A 89 -39.18 -26.55 -6.01
CA LEU A 89 -38.84 -25.26 -6.64
C LEU A 89 -38.96 -24.09 -5.66
N ILE A 90 -40.03 -24.06 -4.85
CA ILE A 90 -40.21 -23.04 -3.80
C ILE A 90 -39.12 -23.17 -2.74
N GLY A 91 -38.84 -24.39 -2.27
CA GLY A 91 -37.77 -24.66 -1.30
C GLY A 91 -36.40 -24.23 -1.83
N GLY A 92 -36.08 -24.59 -3.07
CA GLY A 92 -34.85 -24.18 -3.76
C GLY A 92 -34.76 -22.67 -3.97
N PHE A 93 -35.86 -22.01 -4.33
CA PHE A 93 -35.91 -20.56 -4.48
C PHE A 93 -35.71 -19.84 -3.13
N MET A 94 -36.37 -20.30 -2.07
CA MET A 94 -36.19 -19.75 -0.71
C MET A 94 -34.76 -19.95 -0.21
N LEU A 95 -34.17 -21.12 -0.44
CA LEU A 95 -32.77 -21.39 -0.11
C LEU A 95 -31.82 -20.49 -0.92
N GLY A 96 -32.10 -20.29 -2.21
CA GLY A 96 -31.34 -19.36 -3.04
C GLY A 96 -31.42 -17.92 -2.55
N LYS A 97 -32.61 -17.44 -2.15
CA LYS A 97 -32.75 -16.10 -1.53
C LYS A 97 -31.95 -15.97 -0.24
N TYR A 98 -31.84 -17.04 0.54
CA TYR A 98 -31.01 -17.06 1.75
C TYR A 98 -29.51 -17.05 1.41
N LEU A 99 -29.06 -17.93 0.51
CA LEU A 99 -27.64 -18.08 0.17
C LEU A 99 -27.05 -16.91 -0.61
N TYR A 100 -27.85 -16.25 -1.45
CA TYR A 100 -27.44 -15.13 -2.30
C TYR A 100 -28.00 -13.79 -1.81
N GLY A 101 -28.61 -13.77 -0.62
CA GLY A 101 -29.18 -12.56 -0.03
C GLY A 101 -28.11 -11.65 0.59
N PRO A 102 -28.43 -10.36 0.77
CA PRO A 102 -27.52 -9.37 1.34
C PRO A 102 -27.16 -9.66 2.81
N GLU A 103 -28.07 -10.21 3.61
CA GLU A 103 -27.77 -10.60 5.00
C GLU A 103 -26.67 -11.66 5.09
N LYS A 104 -26.70 -12.66 4.20
CA LYS A 104 -25.65 -13.69 4.13
C LYS A 104 -24.32 -13.11 3.71
N LEU A 105 -24.32 -12.23 2.70
CA LEU A 105 -23.13 -11.50 2.26
C LEU A 105 -22.50 -10.71 3.42
N VAL A 106 -23.29 -9.92 4.14
CA VAL A 106 -22.80 -9.10 5.26
C VAL A 106 -22.24 -9.97 6.38
N LYS A 107 -22.90 -11.09 6.67
CA LYS A 107 -22.40 -12.05 7.67
C LYS A 107 -21.05 -12.64 7.25
N ASP A 108 -20.92 -13.05 5.99
CA ASP A 108 -19.68 -13.62 5.47
C ASP A 108 -18.55 -12.60 5.43
N TYR A 109 -18.86 -11.35 5.04
CA TYR A 109 -17.91 -10.24 5.08
C TYR A 109 -17.42 -9.95 6.50
N ALA A 110 -18.32 -9.84 7.47
CA ALA A 110 -17.97 -9.62 8.87
C ALA A 110 -17.14 -10.78 9.44
N GLN A 111 -17.53 -12.01 9.13
CA GLN A 111 -16.81 -13.22 9.55
C GLN A 111 -15.41 -13.27 8.94
N ALA A 112 -15.27 -12.99 7.64
CA ALA A 112 -13.98 -12.95 6.98
C ALA A 112 -13.05 -11.89 7.60
N GLY A 113 -13.60 -10.72 7.97
CA GLY A 113 -12.84 -9.67 8.66
C GLY A 113 -12.39 -10.05 10.07
N LEU A 114 -13.24 -10.75 10.84
CA LEU A 114 -12.88 -11.21 12.19
C LEU A 114 -11.84 -12.34 12.17
N GLU A 115 -11.90 -13.21 11.15
CA GLU A 115 -11.00 -14.36 11.00
C GLU A 115 -9.71 -14.05 10.22
N GLY A 116 -9.43 -12.77 9.94
CA GLY A 116 -8.24 -12.36 9.17
C GLY A 116 -8.23 -12.84 7.71
N ARG A 117 -9.37 -13.29 7.16
CA ARG A 117 -9.52 -13.70 5.76
C ARG A 117 -9.70 -12.49 4.85
N TRP A 118 -8.71 -11.59 4.86
CA TRP A 118 -8.75 -10.29 4.17
C TRP A 118 -8.93 -10.39 2.66
N ASP A 119 -8.38 -11.43 2.03
CA ASP A 119 -8.56 -11.71 0.59
C ASP A 119 -10.03 -11.90 0.20
N GLU A 120 -10.74 -12.67 1.04
CA GLU A 120 -12.16 -12.96 0.89
C GLU A 120 -13.00 -11.72 1.23
N ALA A 121 -12.64 -11.01 2.31
CA ALA A 121 -13.28 -9.76 2.69
C ALA A 121 -13.23 -8.71 1.57
N TYR A 122 -12.08 -8.54 0.93
CA TYR A 122 -11.92 -7.66 -0.24
C TYR A 122 -12.82 -8.09 -1.40
N GLY A 123 -12.94 -9.40 -1.63
CA GLY A 123 -13.81 -9.97 -2.67
C GLY A 123 -15.30 -9.61 -2.52
N TYR A 124 -15.74 -9.22 -1.33
CA TYR A 124 -17.12 -8.75 -1.08
C TYR A 124 -17.32 -7.26 -1.31
N LEU A 125 -16.26 -6.46 -1.43
CA LEU A 125 -16.36 -5.02 -1.60
C LEU A 125 -16.87 -4.63 -3.00
N ASP A 126 -17.57 -3.50 -3.03
CA ASP A 126 -18.01 -2.77 -4.21
C ASP A 126 -17.09 -1.56 -4.42
N LEU A 127 -15.92 -1.80 -5.00
CA LEU A 127 -14.90 -0.79 -5.24
C LEU A 127 -14.69 -0.60 -6.73
N ASP A 128 -14.52 0.65 -7.16
CA ASP A 128 -13.86 0.93 -8.41
C ASP A 128 -12.35 0.71 -8.22
N SER A 129 -11.69 0.09 -9.18
CA SER A 129 -10.29 -0.34 -9.02
C SER A 129 -9.28 0.80 -9.14
N ASP A 130 -9.73 1.99 -9.52
CA ASP A 130 -8.89 3.15 -9.75
C ASP A 130 -8.36 3.68 -8.41
N GLY A 131 -7.04 3.62 -8.22
CA GLY A 131 -6.34 4.12 -7.03
C GLY A 131 -6.34 3.21 -5.78
N LEU A 132 -7.23 2.20 -5.69
CA LEU A 132 -7.34 1.29 -4.54
C LEU A 132 -7.19 -0.19 -4.93
N SER A 133 -5.95 -0.66 -4.96
CA SER A 133 -5.62 -2.03 -5.32
C SER A 133 -5.88 -3.04 -4.20
N LYS A 134 -6.12 -4.30 -4.60
CA LYS A 134 -6.18 -5.44 -3.69
C LYS A 134 -4.90 -5.62 -2.87
N ALA A 135 -3.73 -5.37 -3.47
CA ALA A 135 -2.46 -5.48 -2.77
C ALA A 135 -2.36 -4.47 -1.62
N GLN A 136 -2.74 -3.22 -1.86
CA GLN A 136 -2.81 -2.19 -0.80
C GLN A 136 -3.76 -2.60 0.33
N TYR A 137 -4.94 -3.13 -0.01
CA TYR A 137 -5.91 -3.59 1.01
C TYR A 137 -5.37 -4.69 1.92
N LEU A 138 -4.68 -5.69 1.33
CA LEU A 138 -4.10 -6.80 2.07
C LEU A 138 -2.93 -6.33 2.93
N ASN A 139 -2.04 -5.51 2.36
CA ASN A 139 -0.87 -5.01 3.05
C ASN A 139 -1.23 -4.12 4.24
N SER A 140 -2.24 -3.25 4.12
CA SER A 140 -2.68 -2.38 5.22
C SER A 140 -3.26 -3.15 6.42
N ARG A 141 -3.58 -4.44 6.24
CA ARG A 141 -4.14 -5.33 7.26
C ARG A 141 -3.19 -6.47 7.63
N ALA A 142 -1.97 -6.49 7.09
CA ALA A 142 -1.01 -7.58 7.34
C ALA A 142 -0.60 -7.69 8.81
N ALA A 143 -0.59 -6.57 9.53
CA ALA A 143 -0.30 -6.52 10.97
C ALA A 143 -1.51 -6.88 11.86
N ARG A 144 -2.71 -7.06 11.28
CA ARG A 144 -3.91 -7.41 12.07
C ARG A 144 -4.00 -8.91 12.29
N GLU A 145 -4.06 -9.29 13.56
CA GLU A 145 -4.34 -10.66 13.98
C GLU A 145 -5.84 -10.99 13.87
N ASP A 146 -6.14 -12.28 13.80
CA ASP A 146 -7.50 -12.78 13.92
C ASP A 146 -8.05 -12.51 15.32
N GLN A 147 -9.35 -12.26 15.41
CA GLN A 147 -10.02 -11.95 16.66
C GLN A 147 -10.81 -13.16 17.13
N ASP A 148 -10.65 -13.54 18.39
CA ASP A 148 -11.56 -14.51 19.01
C ASP A 148 -12.93 -13.83 19.23
N TYR A 149 -13.95 -14.34 18.55
CA TYR A 149 -15.27 -13.74 18.55
C TYR A 149 -16.38 -14.76 18.81
N THR A 150 -17.42 -14.30 19.49
CA THR A 150 -18.65 -15.06 19.71
C THR A 150 -19.88 -14.22 19.39
N ASP A 151 -21.05 -14.86 19.33
CA ASP A 151 -22.35 -14.19 19.17
C ASP A 151 -22.46 -13.28 17.93
N LEU A 152 -21.83 -13.63 16.81
CA LEU A 152 -21.96 -12.86 15.55
C LEU A 152 -23.40 -12.87 15.04
N THR A 153 -24.02 -11.70 15.04
CA THR A 153 -25.39 -11.48 14.54
C THR A 153 -25.42 -10.32 13.57
N VAL A 154 -26.26 -10.46 12.55
CA VAL A 154 -26.50 -9.45 11.52
C VAL A 154 -27.99 -9.15 11.52
N ARG A 155 -28.36 -7.87 11.55
CA ARG A 155 -29.77 -7.44 11.53
C ARG A 155 -29.95 -6.29 10.56
N GLU A 156 -30.95 -6.39 9.70
CA GLU A 156 -31.34 -5.28 8.85
C GLU A 156 -31.80 -4.11 9.72
N LYS A 157 -31.29 -2.92 9.41
CA LYS A 157 -31.65 -1.67 10.07
C LYS A 157 -32.54 -0.87 9.15
N SER A 158 -33.75 -0.58 9.60
CA SER A 158 -34.68 0.28 8.88
C SER A 158 -34.13 1.71 8.80
N GLY A 159 -34.14 2.30 7.61
CA GLY A 159 -33.67 3.66 7.39
C GLY A 159 -33.04 3.81 6.01
N LYS A 160 -33.06 5.02 5.47
CA LYS A 160 -32.36 5.31 4.21
C LYS A 160 -30.85 5.32 4.46
N VAL A 161 -30.08 4.84 3.49
CA VAL A 161 -28.62 5.00 3.47
C VAL A 161 -28.29 6.45 3.12
N ASP A 162 -27.37 7.04 3.89
CA ASP A 162 -26.91 8.41 3.68
C ASP A 162 -26.35 8.60 2.27
N LYS A 163 -26.54 9.79 1.70
CA LYS A 163 -26.14 10.06 0.31
C LYS A 163 -24.64 9.90 0.11
N GLU A 164 -23.83 10.35 1.08
CA GLU A 164 -22.36 10.25 1.05
C GLU A 164 -21.91 8.79 0.99
N ILE A 165 -22.48 7.91 1.83
CA ILE A 165 -22.19 6.47 1.79
C ILE A 165 -22.57 5.87 0.43
N ARG A 166 -23.73 6.24 -0.13
CA ARG A 166 -24.15 5.74 -1.45
C ARG A 166 -23.21 6.14 -2.57
N GLN A 167 -22.57 7.31 -2.48
CA GLN A 167 -21.61 7.79 -3.49
C GLN A 167 -20.28 7.01 -3.48
N LEU A 168 -19.98 6.26 -2.43
CA LEU A 168 -18.80 5.41 -2.34
C LEU A 168 -18.97 4.06 -3.05
N ALA A 169 -20.19 3.70 -3.44
CA ALA A 169 -20.46 2.46 -4.14
C ALA A 169 -20.15 2.60 -5.63
N ALA A 170 -19.40 1.65 -6.18
CA ALA A 170 -19.19 1.54 -7.62
C ALA A 170 -20.47 1.13 -8.36
N SER A 171 -21.38 0.46 -7.65
CA SER A 171 -22.65 -0.05 -8.13
C SER A 171 -23.84 0.64 -7.46
N GLY A 172 -25.00 0.58 -8.11
CA GLY A 172 -26.27 1.07 -7.57
C GLY A 172 -26.42 2.58 -7.74
N ASP A 173 -27.62 3.02 -8.13
CA ASP A 173 -27.90 4.44 -8.43
C ASP A 173 -29.19 4.92 -7.74
N SER A 174 -30.06 3.99 -7.32
CA SER A 174 -31.28 4.29 -6.57
C SER A 174 -31.11 3.99 -5.08
N SER A 175 -31.79 4.76 -4.22
CA SER A 175 -31.81 4.46 -2.77
C SER A 175 -32.39 3.08 -2.44
N GLU A 176 -33.17 2.48 -3.34
CA GLU A 176 -33.76 1.14 -3.16
C GLU A 176 -32.75 0.00 -3.38
N ASP A 177 -31.58 0.30 -3.97
CA ASP A 177 -30.52 -0.67 -4.21
C ASP A 177 -29.67 -0.95 -2.96
N PHE A 178 -29.84 -0.16 -1.90
CA PHE A 178 -29.01 -0.20 -0.70
C PHE A 178 -29.77 -0.69 0.52
N VAL A 179 -29.11 -1.49 1.35
CA VAL A 179 -29.66 -2.02 2.61
C VAL A 179 -28.64 -1.84 3.73
N ASN A 180 -29.08 -1.24 4.84
CA ASN A 180 -28.26 -1.06 6.04
C ASN A 180 -28.36 -2.28 6.95
N TYR A 181 -27.22 -2.76 7.45
CA TYR A 181 -27.14 -3.82 8.44
C TYR A 181 -26.37 -3.35 9.67
N GLU A 182 -26.86 -3.74 10.84
CA GLU A 182 -26.10 -3.70 12.08
C GLU A 182 -25.47 -5.08 12.30
N VAL A 183 -24.15 -5.11 12.41
CA VAL A 183 -23.38 -6.29 12.79
C VAL A 183 -23.04 -6.16 14.27
N ARG A 184 -23.30 -7.21 15.04
CA ARG A 184 -22.89 -7.29 16.45
C ARG A 184 -22.10 -8.56 16.66
N CYS A 185 -20.99 -8.46 17.37
CA CYS A 185 -20.21 -9.58 17.86
C CYS A 185 -19.70 -9.28 19.27
N LYS A 186 -19.24 -10.31 19.96
CA LYS A 186 -18.44 -10.16 21.17
C LYS A 186 -17.01 -10.51 20.87
N VAL A 187 -16.10 -9.57 21.10
CA VAL A 187 -14.65 -9.76 20.99
C VAL A 187 -14.09 -9.56 22.38
N GLU A 188 -13.32 -10.51 22.89
CA GLU A 188 -12.78 -10.49 24.26
C GLU A 188 -13.84 -10.24 25.36
N GLY A 189 -15.07 -10.69 25.12
CA GLY A 189 -16.19 -10.51 26.04
C GLY A 189 -16.92 -9.16 25.92
N GLU A 190 -16.38 -8.20 25.17
CA GLU A 190 -16.99 -6.90 24.92
C GLU A 190 -17.87 -6.91 23.67
N THR A 191 -19.07 -6.33 23.78
CA THR A 191 -19.99 -6.26 22.64
C THR A 191 -19.59 -5.12 21.71
N GLN A 192 -19.13 -5.47 20.52
CA GLN A 192 -18.86 -4.54 19.43
C GLN A 192 -20.07 -4.42 18.51
N LYS A 193 -20.28 -3.22 17.97
CA LYS A 193 -21.34 -2.94 16.99
C LYS A 193 -20.76 -2.15 15.83
N SER A 194 -21.08 -2.57 14.61
CA SER A 194 -20.72 -1.84 13.39
C SER A 194 -21.91 -1.77 12.44
N THR A 195 -21.89 -0.78 11.56
CA THR A 195 -22.88 -0.65 10.48
C THR A 195 -22.20 -1.03 9.17
N VAL A 196 -22.83 -1.91 8.41
CA VAL A 196 -22.35 -2.37 7.09
C VAL A 196 -23.47 -2.14 6.08
N VAL A 197 -23.13 -1.62 4.91
CA VAL A 197 -24.09 -1.33 3.85
C VAL A 197 -23.88 -2.30 2.70
N ALA A 198 -24.94 -3.00 2.31
CA ALA A 198 -24.96 -3.83 1.12
C ALA A 198 -25.63 -3.07 -0.04
N VAL A 199 -25.08 -3.20 -1.25
CA VAL A 199 -25.58 -2.59 -2.47
C VAL A 199 -25.82 -3.64 -3.54
N ARG A 200 -26.91 -3.48 -4.28
CA ARG A 200 -27.24 -4.33 -5.43
C ARG A 200 -26.42 -3.91 -6.65
N THR A 201 -25.76 -4.87 -7.28
CA THR A 201 -24.88 -4.63 -8.43
C THR A 201 -25.62 -4.46 -9.77
N GLY A 202 -26.91 -4.79 -9.81
CA GLY A 202 -27.69 -4.91 -11.05
C GLY A 202 -27.51 -6.25 -11.78
N TYR A 203 -26.50 -7.04 -11.44
CA TYR A 203 -26.31 -8.40 -11.96
C TYR A 203 -27.16 -9.43 -11.20
N ARG A 204 -27.41 -10.58 -11.84
CA ARG A 204 -28.15 -11.69 -11.24
C ARG A 204 -27.38 -13.01 -11.29
N LYS A 205 -27.25 -13.66 -10.13
CA LYS A 205 -26.80 -15.05 -10.03
C LYS A 205 -27.91 -16.00 -10.43
N PHE A 206 -27.57 -16.96 -11.28
CA PHE A 206 -28.50 -17.96 -11.83
C PHE A 206 -29.78 -17.36 -12.44
N PHE A 207 -29.71 -16.11 -12.93
CA PHE A 207 -30.84 -15.34 -13.47
C PHE A 207 -31.99 -15.01 -12.49
N LEU A 208 -31.92 -15.49 -11.24
CA LEU A 208 -33.03 -15.45 -10.29
C LEU A 208 -32.75 -14.60 -9.05
N PHE A 209 -31.48 -14.48 -8.66
CA PHE A 209 -31.10 -13.84 -7.40
C PHE A 209 -30.21 -12.64 -7.69
N ASP A 210 -30.55 -11.49 -7.12
CA ASP A 210 -29.74 -10.29 -7.28
C ASP A 210 -28.35 -10.51 -6.66
N GLU A 211 -27.31 -10.00 -7.32
CA GLU A 211 -25.96 -9.99 -6.77
C GLU A 211 -25.73 -8.74 -5.94
N TRP A 212 -25.14 -8.94 -4.76
CA TRP A 212 -24.88 -7.93 -3.77
C TRP A 212 -23.38 -7.80 -3.49
N LYS A 213 -22.97 -6.58 -3.13
CA LYS A 213 -21.62 -6.24 -2.69
C LYS A 213 -21.69 -5.30 -1.48
N ILE A 214 -20.56 -5.09 -0.80
CA ILE A 214 -20.44 -4.25 0.38
C ILE A 214 -19.86 -2.90 -0.01
N VAL A 215 -20.56 -1.83 0.34
CA VAL A 215 -20.06 -0.46 0.15
C VAL A 215 -18.83 -0.25 1.04
N PRO A 216 -17.70 0.26 0.52
CA PRO A 216 -16.42 0.39 1.24
C PRO A 216 -16.40 1.58 2.23
N ALA A 217 -17.53 1.88 2.87
CA ALA A 217 -17.68 3.02 3.76
C ALA A 217 -16.76 2.89 4.98
N GLY A 218 -15.97 3.94 5.23
CA GLY A 218 -15.03 3.98 6.36
C GLY A 218 -13.86 3.00 6.24
N LEU A 219 -13.51 2.57 5.03
CA LEU A 219 -12.36 1.69 4.81
C LEU A 219 -11.10 2.39 4.30
N TYR A 220 -11.23 3.61 3.75
CA TYR A 220 -10.14 4.37 3.15
C TYR A 220 -10.37 5.88 3.30
N GLY A 221 -9.29 6.64 3.17
CA GLY A 221 -9.31 8.10 3.05
C GLY A 221 -8.83 8.54 1.67
N GLU A 222 -9.10 9.80 1.32
CA GLU A 222 -8.77 10.42 0.03
C GLU A 222 -7.87 11.65 0.25
N ASN A 223 -7.09 12.01 -0.78
CA ASN A 223 -6.20 13.19 -0.83
C ASN A 223 -5.25 13.26 0.39
N ILE A 224 -4.46 12.20 0.57
CA ILE A 224 -3.54 12.08 1.70
C ILE A 224 -2.29 12.91 1.41
N SER A 225 -2.04 13.94 2.22
CA SER A 225 -0.79 14.69 2.18
C SER A 225 0.36 13.85 2.73
N VAL A 226 1.49 13.87 2.05
CA VAL A 226 2.72 13.18 2.45
C VAL A 226 3.89 14.12 2.31
N THR A 227 4.66 14.31 3.37
CA THR A 227 5.87 15.13 3.37
C THR A 227 7.06 14.23 3.63
N VAL A 228 8.05 14.23 2.75
CA VAL A 228 9.29 13.45 2.87
C VAL A 228 10.51 14.34 2.59
N PRO A 229 11.72 13.97 3.05
CA PRO A 229 12.95 14.62 2.61
C PRO A 229 13.02 14.74 1.08
N ALA A 230 13.54 15.85 0.58
CA ALA A 230 13.73 16.05 -0.85
C ALA A 230 14.61 14.93 -1.44
N GLU A 231 14.38 14.60 -2.72
CA GLU A 231 15.12 13.55 -3.45
C GLU A 231 15.07 12.15 -2.83
N SER A 232 14.11 11.89 -1.92
CA SER A 232 13.89 10.58 -1.33
C SER A 232 12.75 9.80 -1.99
N GLU A 233 12.85 8.47 -2.00
CA GLU A 233 11.81 7.55 -2.41
C GLU A 233 11.00 7.08 -1.19
N LEU A 234 9.67 7.22 -1.28
CA LEU A 234 8.72 6.66 -0.32
C LEU A 234 8.21 5.29 -0.79
N LEU A 235 8.28 4.29 0.09
CA LEU A 235 7.57 3.02 -0.09
C LEU A 235 6.60 2.77 1.07
N LEU A 236 5.40 2.31 0.72
CA LEU A 236 4.40 1.84 1.66
C LEU A 236 4.24 0.32 1.50
N ASN A 237 4.60 -0.44 2.53
CA ASN A 237 4.64 -1.90 2.52
C ASN A 237 5.49 -2.45 1.34
N GLY A 238 6.62 -1.79 1.06
CA GLY A 238 7.53 -2.15 -0.02
C GLY A 238 7.04 -1.83 -1.44
N GLN A 239 5.97 -1.05 -1.59
CA GLN A 239 5.45 -0.59 -2.89
C GLN A 239 5.49 0.94 -2.97
N THR A 240 5.89 1.47 -4.12
CA THR A 240 5.78 2.90 -4.42
C THR A 240 4.30 3.26 -4.58
N PRO A 241 3.73 4.13 -3.73
CA PRO A 241 2.34 4.55 -3.87
C PRO A 241 2.15 5.43 -5.12
N ASP A 242 0.92 5.49 -5.63
CA ASP A 242 0.56 6.46 -6.66
C ASP A 242 0.50 7.85 -6.01
N MET A 243 1.51 8.66 -6.32
CA MET A 243 1.73 9.99 -5.74
C MET A 243 1.67 11.03 -6.84
N LYS A 244 1.04 12.16 -6.52
CA LYS A 244 1.10 13.37 -7.35
C LYS A 244 1.88 14.40 -6.57
N GLU A 245 2.83 15.07 -7.24
CA GLU A 245 3.47 16.25 -6.67
C GLU A 245 2.38 17.26 -6.30
N ALA A 246 2.42 17.73 -5.06
CA ALA A 246 1.67 18.89 -4.63
C ALA A 246 2.55 20.13 -4.84
N ASP A 247 1.95 21.33 -4.86
CA ASP A 247 2.71 22.58 -4.95
C ASP A 247 3.63 22.69 -3.73
N ALA A 248 4.91 22.33 -3.91
CA ALA A 248 5.94 22.58 -2.92
C ALA A 248 6.24 24.09 -2.87
N GLU A 249 6.51 24.63 -1.69
CA GLU A 249 7.17 25.93 -1.63
C GLU A 249 8.59 25.75 -2.17
N ASP A 250 8.92 26.47 -3.25
CA ASP A 250 10.26 26.49 -3.86
C ASP A 250 11.32 26.79 -2.78
N GLY A 251 12.39 25.99 -2.77
CA GLY A 251 13.52 26.16 -1.83
C GLY A 251 13.37 25.45 -0.48
N THR A 252 12.48 24.45 -0.38
CA THR A 252 12.36 23.61 0.83
C THR A 252 13.13 22.29 0.69
N PHE A 253 13.70 21.80 1.79
CA PHE A 253 14.40 20.49 1.87
C PHE A 253 13.45 19.28 1.87
N TYR A 254 12.20 19.48 1.47
CA TYR A 254 11.15 18.48 1.55
C TYR A 254 10.35 18.49 0.26
N SER A 255 9.86 17.32 -0.12
CA SER A 255 8.89 17.17 -1.18
C SER A 255 7.53 16.85 -0.58
N VAL A 256 6.51 17.55 -1.04
CA VAL A 256 5.11 17.32 -0.63
C VAL A 256 4.38 16.62 -1.77
N TYR A 257 3.75 15.51 -1.44
CA TYR A 257 2.99 14.68 -2.37
C TYR A 257 1.56 14.49 -1.87
N GLU A 258 0.66 14.17 -2.81
CA GLU A 258 -0.70 13.74 -2.53
C GLU A 258 -0.90 12.30 -3.03
N ILE A 259 -1.33 11.41 -2.13
CA ILE A 259 -1.83 10.08 -2.50
C ILE A 259 -3.35 10.18 -2.68
N PRO A 260 -3.92 9.87 -3.86
CA PRO A 260 -5.35 10.07 -4.13
C PRO A 260 -6.28 9.31 -3.19
N ALA A 261 -5.94 8.05 -2.88
CA ALA A 261 -6.72 7.21 -1.98
C ALA A 261 -5.86 6.15 -1.30
N LEU A 262 -6.13 5.89 -0.02
CA LEU A 262 -5.37 4.91 0.77
C LEU A 262 -6.27 4.23 1.80
N PHE A 263 -6.21 2.90 1.89
CA PHE A 263 -6.98 2.16 2.90
C PHE A 263 -6.52 2.52 4.31
N TYR A 264 -7.45 2.58 5.25
CA TYR A 264 -7.10 2.61 6.66
C TYR A 264 -6.41 1.31 7.07
N GLY A 265 -5.43 1.43 7.96
CA GLY A 265 -4.61 0.31 8.39
C GLY A 265 -3.21 0.72 8.78
N THR A 266 -2.37 -0.28 8.98
CA THR A 266 -0.98 -0.13 9.39
C THR A 266 -0.08 -0.25 8.16
N TYR A 267 0.85 0.68 8.00
CA TYR A 267 1.78 0.74 6.89
C TYR A 267 3.22 0.66 7.42
N GLN A 268 4.01 -0.24 6.84
CA GLN A 268 5.46 -0.18 6.92
C GLN A 268 5.96 0.87 5.95
N VAL A 269 6.34 2.01 6.47
CA VAL A 269 6.95 3.10 5.73
C VAL A 269 8.43 2.81 5.58
N GLU A 270 8.94 2.95 4.36
CA GLU A 270 10.36 3.03 4.06
C GLU A 270 10.63 4.34 3.33
N ILE A 271 11.62 5.11 3.80
CA ILE A 271 12.15 6.26 3.08
C ILE A 271 13.59 5.91 2.70
N ARG A 272 13.90 6.03 1.41
CA ARG A 272 15.20 5.70 0.84
C ARG A 272 15.77 6.91 0.13
N GLN A 273 17.06 7.14 0.31
CA GLN A 273 17.82 8.13 -0.41
C GLN A 273 19.18 7.52 -0.74
N GLU A 274 19.75 7.88 -1.88
CA GLU A 274 21.07 7.38 -2.29
C GLU A 274 22.13 7.75 -1.25
N GLY A 275 22.99 6.80 -0.91
CA GLY A 275 24.03 6.97 0.11
C GLY A 275 23.55 7.01 1.56
N MET A 276 22.24 6.81 1.81
CA MET A 276 21.64 6.85 3.15
C MET A 276 21.08 5.49 3.58
N GLU A 277 21.10 5.24 4.89
CA GLU A 277 20.37 4.15 5.51
C GLU A 277 18.86 4.29 5.28
N THR A 278 18.18 3.16 5.02
CA THR A 278 16.72 3.16 4.86
C THR A 278 16.04 3.45 6.19
N TYR A 279 15.34 4.57 6.27
CA TYR A 279 14.45 4.87 7.39
C TYR A 279 13.22 3.96 7.35
N ARG A 280 12.85 3.39 8.50
CA ARG A 280 11.73 2.44 8.62
C ARG A 280 10.85 2.80 9.80
N LYS A 281 9.54 2.90 9.58
CA LYS A 281 8.56 3.15 10.65
C LYS A 281 7.23 2.46 10.36
N LEU A 282 6.56 1.98 11.40
CA LEU A 282 5.16 1.57 11.32
C LEU A 282 4.26 2.78 11.57
N VAL A 283 3.30 3.02 10.68
CA VAL A 283 2.34 4.12 10.76
C VAL A 283 0.93 3.57 10.70
N ASP A 284 0.11 3.88 11.71
CA ASP A 284 -1.32 3.59 11.70
C ASP A 284 -2.09 4.75 11.08
N TYR A 285 -2.62 4.53 9.88
CA TYR A 285 -3.42 5.50 9.16
C TYR A 285 -4.92 5.23 9.35
N GLN A 286 -5.62 6.22 9.93
CA GLN A 286 -7.07 6.19 10.15
C GLN A 286 -7.75 7.47 9.64
N GLY A 287 -7.20 8.09 8.58
CA GLY A 287 -7.71 9.34 8.02
C GLY A 287 -7.16 10.61 8.66
N ASN A 288 -6.05 10.51 9.41
CA ASN A 288 -5.36 11.67 9.99
C ASN A 288 -4.35 12.25 8.98
N SER A 289 -4.37 13.58 8.79
CA SER A 289 -3.42 14.32 7.95
C SER A 289 -1.97 14.16 8.40
N ASP A 290 -1.74 14.00 9.71
CA ASP A 290 -0.39 14.03 10.27
C ASP A 290 0.32 12.66 10.22
N ALA A 291 -0.37 11.61 9.72
CA ALA A 291 0.16 10.25 9.73
C ALA A 291 1.41 10.08 8.85
N PHE A 292 1.51 10.85 7.77
CA PHE A 292 2.59 10.78 6.78
C PHE A 292 3.38 12.09 6.70
N ASP A 293 3.52 12.77 7.83
CA ASP A 293 4.41 13.92 7.98
C ASP A 293 5.80 13.47 8.47
N PHE A 294 6.78 13.48 7.56
CA PHE A 294 8.18 13.15 7.85
C PHE A 294 9.09 14.38 7.77
N TYR A 295 8.55 15.56 8.05
CA TYR A 295 9.32 16.82 8.07
C TYR A 295 10.51 16.80 9.03
N ASN A 296 10.53 15.98 10.09
CA ASN A 296 11.69 15.91 11.00
C ASN A 296 12.42 14.56 10.93
N VAL A 297 12.34 13.88 9.79
CA VAL A 297 13.11 12.66 9.55
C VAL A 297 14.43 13.03 8.91
N TYR A 298 15.50 12.81 9.68
CA TYR A 298 16.87 12.91 9.22
C TYR A 298 17.38 11.52 8.90
N LEU A 299 17.86 11.33 7.66
CA LEU A 299 18.44 10.07 7.23
C LEU A 299 19.89 9.99 7.67
N MET A 300 20.31 8.80 8.07
CA MET A 300 21.70 8.53 8.41
C MET A 300 22.45 8.15 7.13
N PRO A 301 23.69 8.62 6.92
CA PRO A 301 24.53 8.08 5.84
C PRO A 301 24.80 6.60 6.09
N ASP A 302 24.80 5.80 5.03
CA ASP A 302 25.24 4.42 5.13
C ASP A 302 26.77 4.33 5.35
N ARG A 303 27.25 3.11 5.62
CA ARG A 303 28.66 2.88 5.91
C ARG A 303 29.59 3.23 4.72
N GLU A 304 29.15 2.96 3.49
CA GLU A 304 29.96 3.24 2.31
C GLU A 304 30.10 4.75 2.10
N THR A 305 29.01 5.50 2.28
CA THR A 305 29.01 6.96 2.26
C THR A 305 29.85 7.54 3.39
N MET A 306 29.76 7.01 4.61
CA MET A 306 30.57 7.45 5.74
C MET A 306 32.07 7.26 5.49
N ASP A 307 32.47 6.09 4.96
CA ASP A 307 33.87 5.81 4.62
C ASP A 307 34.35 6.74 3.49
N ALA A 308 33.52 6.96 2.45
CA ALA A 308 33.83 7.86 1.34
C ALA A 308 33.97 9.33 1.77
N LEU A 309 33.06 9.84 2.60
CA LEU A 309 33.12 11.21 3.12
C LEU A 309 34.32 11.42 4.04
N THR A 310 34.72 10.39 4.80
CA THR A 310 35.94 10.43 5.62
C THR A 310 37.20 10.59 4.75
N GLU A 311 37.30 9.84 3.65
CA GLU A 311 38.41 9.97 2.70
C GLU A 311 38.37 11.31 1.97
N GLN A 312 37.18 11.74 1.55
CA GLN A 312 36.97 13.02 0.88
C GLN A 312 37.35 14.19 1.79
N PHE A 313 36.97 14.18 3.07
CA PHE A 313 37.37 15.20 4.03
C PHE A 313 38.89 15.38 4.09
N ALA A 314 39.64 14.29 4.22
CA ALA A 314 41.10 14.37 4.30
C ALA A 314 41.71 15.01 3.03
N ALA A 315 41.13 14.72 1.86
CA ALA A 315 41.55 15.30 0.59
C ALA A 315 41.16 16.79 0.47
N ASP A 316 39.90 17.11 0.76
CA ASP A 316 39.34 18.46 0.67
C ASP A 316 40.07 19.41 1.64
N TYR A 317 40.19 19.01 2.91
CA TYR A 317 40.89 19.80 3.93
C TYR A 317 42.37 19.97 3.59
N GLY A 318 43.04 18.93 3.11
CA GLY A 318 44.42 19.02 2.65
C GLY A 318 44.60 20.02 1.50
N ALA A 319 43.67 20.05 0.53
CA ALA A 319 43.69 21.00 -0.58
C ALA A 319 43.41 22.44 -0.12
N LEU A 320 42.45 22.64 0.79
CA LEU A 320 42.16 23.93 1.40
C LEU A 320 43.38 24.48 2.15
N LEU A 321 44.00 23.64 2.99
CA LEU A 321 45.18 24.01 3.76
C LEU A 321 46.39 24.31 2.86
N ASP A 322 46.66 23.51 1.84
CA ASP A 322 47.77 23.74 0.89
C ASP A 322 47.58 25.06 0.12
N SER A 323 46.35 25.36 -0.30
CA SER A 323 46.00 26.62 -0.96
C SER A 323 46.16 27.82 -0.02
N ALA A 324 45.69 27.68 1.22
CA ALA A 324 45.85 28.67 2.28
C ALA A 324 47.33 28.93 2.60
N LEU A 325 48.14 27.89 2.80
CA LEU A 325 49.60 27.99 3.04
C LEU A 325 50.34 28.64 1.87
N LYS A 326 49.83 28.53 0.64
CA LYS A 326 50.37 29.23 -0.54
C LYS A 326 49.88 30.67 -0.67
N GLY A 327 48.87 31.07 0.11
CA GLY A 327 48.27 32.40 0.06
C GLY A 327 47.37 32.60 -1.16
N GLN A 328 46.76 31.52 -1.64
CA GLN A 328 45.88 31.57 -2.80
C GLN A 328 44.50 32.15 -2.45
N ASP A 329 43.87 32.80 -3.43
CA ASP A 329 42.55 33.41 -3.28
C ASP A 329 41.44 32.36 -3.20
N PHE A 330 40.31 32.71 -2.58
CA PHE A 330 39.18 31.78 -2.35
C PHE A 330 38.62 31.17 -3.64
N ASP A 331 38.64 31.92 -4.76
CA ASP A 331 38.24 31.41 -6.09
C ASP A 331 38.95 30.11 -6.51
N THR A 332 40.12 29.82 -5.94
CA THR A 332 40.87 28.58 -6.23
C THR A 332 40.30 27.34 -5.53
N VAL A 333 39.49 27.53 -4.49
CA VAL A 333 38.91 26.47 -3.66
C VAL A 333 37.38 26.54 -3.58
N SER A 334 36.74 27.53 -4.20
CA SER A 334 35.29 27.70 -4.17
C SER A 334 34.52 26.48 -4.70
N SER A 335 35.12 25.68 -5.59
CA SER A 335 34.49 24.46 -6.14
C SER A 335 34.24 23.35 -5.12
N TYR A 336 34.91 23.37 -3.97
CA TYR A 336 34.68 22.41 -2.89
C TYR A 336 33.40 22.71 -2.10
N PHE A 337 32.84 23.91 -2.25
CA PHE A 337 31.69 24.38 -1.49
C PHE A 337 30.40 24.32 -2.32
N THR A 338 29.27 24.10 -1.64
CA THR A 338 27.90 24.18 -2.19
C THR A 338 27.56 25.60 -2.66
N GLU A 339 26.60 25.76 -3.56
CA GLU A 339 26.11 27.07 -4.01
C GLU A 339 25.60 27.92 -2.83
N THR A 340 24.83 27.33 -1.91
CA THR A 340 24.33 28.00 -0.71
C THR A 340 25.47 28.57 0.16
N ALA A 341 26.49 27.75 0.47
CA ALA A 341 27.65 28.21 1.25
C ALA A 341 28.44 29.35 0.56
N LEU A 342 28.45 29.39 -0.78
CA LEU A 342 29.05 30.48 -1.54
C LEU A 342 28.20 31.77 -1.49
N GLU A 343 26.88 31.64 -1.56
CA GLU A 343 25.95 32.77 -1.48
C GLU A 343 25.95 33.43 -0.09
N ASP A 344 26.03 32.61 0.97
CA ASP A 344 26.04 33.09 2.36
C ASP A 344 27.36 33.77 2.76
N GLY A 345 28.43 33.54 2.00
CA GLY A 345 29.76 34.16 2.20
C GLY A 345 30.56 33.60 3.39
N ALA A 346 29.96 32.76 4.24
CA ALA A 346 30.62 32.15 5.39
C ALA A 346 31.82 31.26 4.98
N ALA A 347 31.70 30.55 3.85
CA ALA A 347 32.79 29.72 3.32
C ALA A 347 34.04 30.56 2.97
N GLU A 348 33.83 31.71 2.33
CA GLU A 348 34.92 32.63 1.98
C GLU A 348 35.55 33.24 3.23
N GLU A 349 34.75 33.65 4.22
CA GLU A 349 35.24 34.18 5.49
C GLU A 349 36.10 33.15 6.24
N ASN A 350 35.61 31.92 6.40
CA ASN A 350 36.33 30.85 7.11
C ASN A 350 37.63 30.47 6.39
N TYR A 351 37.62 30.36 5.06
CA TYR A 351 38.84 30.12 4.29
C TYR A 351 39.83 31.28 4.43
N ASN A 352 39.38 32.53 4.38
CA ASN A 352 40.27 33.68 4.52
C ASN A 352 40.87 33.75 5.94
N ASN A 353 40.12 33.39 6.98
CA ASN A 353 40.64 33.26 8.34
C ASN A 353 41.73 32.16 8.44
N LEU A 354 41.51 31.01 7.81
CA LEU A 354 42.52 29.94 7.69
C LEU A 354 43.74 30.41 6.90
N LYS A 355 43.55 31.13 5.79
CA LYS A 355 44.62 31.70 4.99
C LYS A 355 45.41 32.75 5.76
N ASP A 356 44.78 33.63 6.52
CA ASP A 356 45.48 34.67 7.28
C ASP A 356 46.27 34.07 8.44
N SER A 357 45.76 33.03 9.11
CA SER A 357 46.53 32.29 10.13
C SER A 357 47.69 31.50 9.52
N ALA A 358 47.52 30.92 8.34
CA ALA A 358 48.53 30.12 7.65
C ALA A 358 49.59 30.96 6.91
N TYR A 359 49.20 32.04 6.24
CA TYR A 359 50.00 32.77 5.25
C TYR A 359 50.61 34.08 5.77
N SER A 360 50.07 34.72 6.83
CA SER A 360 50.59 36.01 7.36
C SER A 360 52.04 35.99 7.86
N SER A 361 52.68 34.83 7.69
CA SER A 361 53.93 34.39 8.22
C SER A 361 55.18 34.56 7.40
N LYS A 362 55.07 34.62 6.07
CA LYS A 362 56.21 34.34 5.18
C LYS A 362 57.36 35.36 5.20
N LYS A 363 57.39 36.29 6.16
CA LYS A 363 58.55 37.16 6.41
C LYS A 363 59.14 37.06 7.82
N GLU A 364 58.45 36.53 8.84
CA GLU A 364 58.99 36.43 10.22
C GLU A 364 58.24 35.45 11.18
N TYR A 365 56.94 35.14 10.97
CA TYR A 365 56.13 34.39 11.96
C TYR A 365 54.93 33.61 11.40
N GLY A 366 54.93 32.26 11.41
CA GLY A 366 53.69 31.48 11.35
C GLY A 366 53.74 30.15 10.58
N ILE A 367 52.58 29.57 10.25
CA ILE A 367 52.44 28.16 9.86
C ILE A 367 53.08 27.88 8.49
N THR A 368 53.87 26.80 8.42
CA THR A 368 54.51 26.31 7.20
C THR A 368 54.00 24.95 6.75
N ARG A 369 53.44 24.18 7.70
CA ARG A 369 52.87 22.85 7.49
C ARG A 369 51.93 22.52 8.64
N CYS A 370 50.83 21.82 8.36
CA CYS A 370 50.09 21.10 9.39
C CYS A 370 50.01 19.62 9.04
N GLU A 371 49.93 18.79 10.08
CA GLU A 371 49.63 17.37 10.00
C GLU A 371 48.42 17.07 10.88
N LEU A 372 47.51 16.23 10.38
CA LEU A 372 46.42 15.67 11.17
C LEU A 372 46.77 14.22 11.50
N SER A 373 46.58 13.83 12.76
CA SER A 373 46.81 12.46 13.22
C SER A 373 45.73 12.02 14.21
N ASN A 374 45.66 10.72 14.50
CA ASN A 374 44.68 10.12 15.41
C ASN A 374 43.21 10.49 15.11
N ILE A 375 42.90 10.66 13.81
CA ILE A 375 41.57 11.05 13.36
C ILE A 375 40.56 9.93 13.65
N ASN A 376 39.54 10.27 14.44
CA ASN A 376 38.32 9.50 14.63
C ASN A 376 37.14 10.35 14.17
N ILE A 377 36.30 9.80 13.29
CA ILE A 377 35.13 10.51 12.77
C ILE A 377 33.87 9.86 13.32
N GLU A 378 33.04 10.67 13.93
CA GLU A 378 31.74 10.30 14.46
C GLU A 378 30.67 11.07 13.69
N PHE A 379 29.58 10.41 13.33
CA PHE A 379 28.44 11.12 12.77
C PHE A 379 27.65 11.82 13.88
N VAL A 380 27.32 13.09 13.68
CA VAL A 380 26.44 13.84 14.58
C VAL A 380 25.02 13.68 14.10
N SER A 381 24.15 13.13 14.95
CA SER A 381 22.72 13.09 14.67
C SER A 381 22.22 14.51 14.39
N PRO A 382 21.60 14.74 13.22
CA PRO A 382 21.00 16.03 12.90
C PRO A 382 20.00 16.52 13.96
N ALA A 383 19.35 15.61 14.69
CA ALA A 383 18.44 15.95 15.78
C ALA A 383 19.13 16.63 16.99
N ASP A 384 20.46 16.51 17.11
CA ASP A 384 21.26 17.13 18.16
C ASP A 384 21.86 18.49 17.71
N SER A 385 21.64 18.90 16.46
CA SER A 385 22.11 20.17 15.88
C SER A 385 20.94 21.03 15.42
N TYR A 386 20.87 22.29 15.88
CA TYR A 386 19.79 23.23 15.53
C TYR A 386 19.83 23.76 14.09
N VAL A 387 20.73 23.24 13.25
CA VAL A 387 21.11 23.86 11.97
C VAL A 387 21.10 22.85 10.81
N SER A 388 20.80 21.57 11.05
CA SER A 388 20.87 20.53 10.02
C SER A 388 19.63 20.52 9.13
N GLU A 389 19.87 20.40 7.84
CA GLU A 389 18.82 20.29 6.82
C GLU A 389 18.77 18.86 6.27
N PRO A 390 17.60 18.34 5.87
CA PRO A 390 17.54 17.03 5.22
C PRO A 390 18.47 16.95 4.00
N GLY A 391 19.31 15.91 3.99
CA GLY A 391 20.39 15.77 3.00
C GLY A 391 21.78 16.17 3.52
N ASP A 392 21.84 16.91 4.64
CA ASP A 392 23.11 17.20 5.32
C ASP A 392 23.66 15.97 6.03
N VAL A 393 24.97 15.81 5.95
CA VAL A 393 25.76 14.88 6.76
C VAL A 393 26.73 15.69 7.59
N ILE A 394 26.61 15.61 8.91
CA ILE A 394 27.53 16.25 9.85
C ILE A 394 28.51 15.20 10.38
N LEU A 395 29.78 15.42 10.07
CA LEU A 395 30.89 14.64 10.57
C LEU A 395 31.57 15.41 11.70
N ARG A 396 31.57 14.83 12.89
CA ARG A 396 32.40 15.28 14.01
C ARG A 396 33.73 14.56 13.98
N ILE A 397 34.78 15.34 13.88
CA ILE A 397 36.15 14.88 13.72
C ILE A 397 36.88 15.13 15.01
N HIS A 398 37.36 14.06 15.63
CA HIS A 398 38.27 14.11 16.76
C HIS A 398 39.65 13.79 16.27
N GLY A 399 40.62 14.67 16.48
CA GLY A 399 41.98 14.41 16.03
C GLY A 399 43.00 15.32 16.69
N ASP A 400 44.26 14.97 16.50
CA ASP A 400 45.39 15.80 16.90
C ASP A 400 45.88 16.57 15.67
N MET A 401 45.99 17.89 15.81
CA MET A 401 46.60 18.74 14.79
C MET A 401 47.99 19.16 15.27
N THR A 402 48.98 18.93 14.42
CA THR A 402 50.36 19.37 14.65
C THR A 402 50.69 20.45 13.64
N ALA A 403 50.98 21.65 14.11
CA ALA A 403 51.34 22.78 13.26
C ALA A 403 52.83 23.11 13.41
N TYR A 404 53.49 23.34 12.27
CA TYR A 404 54.90 23.69 12.20
C TYR A 404 55.06 25.16 11.84
N TYR A 405 55.68 25.92 12.72
CA TYR A 405 55.83 27.37 12.59
C TYR A 405 57.27 27.73 12.27
N THR A 406 57.46 28.82 11.51
CA THR A 406 58.76 29.49 11.49
C THR A 406 58.70 30.69 12.43
N TYR A 407 59.61 30.72 13.40
CA TYR A 407 59.83 31.83 14.32
C TYR A 407 61.30 32.28 14.22
N ASP A 408 61.55 33.51 13.77
CA ASP A 408 62.92 34.06 13.66
C ASP A 408 63.91 33.17 12.88
N GLY A 409 63.40 32.43 11.88
CA GLY A 409 64.19 31.51 11.06
C GLY A 409 64.42 30.12 11.65
N GLU A 410 63.92 29.84 12.86
CA GLU A 410 63.88 28.51 13.45
C GLU A 410 62.49 27.87 13.27
N THR A 411 62.46 26.55 13.08
CA THR A 411 61.20 25.80 12.97
C THR A 411 60.83 25.28 14.35
N GLU A 412 59.68 25.71 14.87
CA GLU A 412 59.09 25.20 16.10
C GLU A 412 57.84 24.35 15.77
N GLU A 413 57.60 23.36 16.62
CA GLU A 413 56.44 22.44 16.52
C GLU A 413 55.50 22.74 17.68
N GLU A 414 54.23 22.96 17.36
CA GLU A 414 53.17 23.09 18.36
C GLU A 414 52.13 21.99 18.09
N GLU A 415 51.96 21.10 19.07
CA GLU A 415 50.85 20.16 19.11
C GLU A 415 49.66 20.83 19.78
N THR A 416 48.62 21.10 19.01
CA THR A 416 47.28 21.35 19.54
C THR A 416 46.63 19.98 19.75
N GLY A 417 46.72 19.45 20.98
CA GLY A 417 46.17 18.13 21.30
C GLY A 417 44.64 18.08 21.20
N ASN A 418 44.08 16.88 21.00
CA ASN A 418 42.66 16.50 20.92
C ASN A 418 41.66 17.67 20.72
N ASP A 419 41.61 18.14 19.48
CA ASP A 419 40.61 19.09 19.03
C ASP A 419 39.41 18.34 18.43
N THR A 420 38.27 19.03 18.37
CA THR A 420 37.03 18.52 17.79
C THR A 420 36.49 19.53 16.80
N TRP A 421 36.24 19.08 15.57
CA TRP A 421 35.72 19.89 14.47
C TRP A 421 34.43 19.28 13.93
N ASP A 422 33.42 20.11 13.69
CA ASP A 422 32.19 19.67 13.03
C ASP A 422 32.24 20.15 11.57
N ILE A 423 32.09 19.20 10.65
CA ILE A 423 32.15 19.44 9.21
C ILE A 423 30.85 18.98 8.60
N ARG A 424 30.28 19.86 7.79
CA ARG A 424 29.00 19.62 7.15
C ARG A 424 29.19 19.41 5.66
N TYR A 425 28.74 18.25 5.21
CA TYR A 425 28.61 17.92 3.80
C TYR A 425 27.15 17.95 3.37
N HIS A 426 26.89 18.41 2.15
CA HIS A 426 25.57 18.35 1.51
C HIS A 426 25.71 17.69 0.14
N LEU A 427 24.73 16.86 -0.24
CA LEU A 427 24.69 16.22 -1.55
C LEU A 427 24.04 17.15 -2.57
N GLU A 428 24.84 17.84 -3.37
CA GLU A 428 24.36 18.79 -4.38
C GLU A 428 24.55 18.20 -5.78
N ASN A 429 23.46 18.00 -6.53
CA ASN A 429 23.49 17.44 -7.89
C ASN A 429 24.24 16.08 -7.99
N GLY A 430 24.12 15.24 -6.96
CA GLY A 430 24.80 13.94 -6.88
C GLY A 430 26.29 14.01 -6.51
N VAL A 431 26.78 15.16 -6.03
CA VAL A 431 28.17 15.35 -5.56
C VAL A 431 28.17 15.90 -4.14
N TRP A 432 28.91 15.25 -3.25
CA TRP A 432 29.12 15.74 -1.89
C TRP A 432 30.05 16.95 -1.88
N LYS A 433 29.60 18.05 -1.28
CA LYS A 433 30.34 19.30 -1.15
C LYS A 433 30.28 19.84 0.28
N LEU A 434 31.26 20.67 0.63
CA LEU A 434 31.31 21.35 1.92
C LEU A 434 30.23 22.44 1.99
N GLN A 435 29.33 22.31 2.96
CA GLN A 435 28.36 23.34 3.31
C GLN A 435 28.94 24.27 4.39
N GLU A 436 29.68 23.72 5.34
CA GLU A 436 30.27 24.48 6.45
C GLU A 436 31.60 23.86 6.90
N LEU A 437 32.59 24.71 7.13
CA LEU A 437 33.90 24.37 7.70
C LEU A 437 34.02 25.14 9.03
N SER A 438 33.78 24.47 10.17
CA SER A 438 33.78 25.08 11.51
C SER A 438 34.96 24.67 12.40
#